data_AF-A0A9E0WR91-F1
#
_entry.id   AF-A0A9E0WR91-F1
#
_cell.length_a   1.000
_cell.length_b   1.000
_cell.length_c   1.000
_cell.angle_alpha   90.00
_cell.angle_beta   90.00
_cell.angle_gamma   90.00
#
_symmetry.space_group_name_H-M   'P 1'
#
loop_
_entity.id
_entity.type
_entity.pdbx_description
1 polymer ?
#
loop_
_entity_poly.entity_id
_entity_poly.type
_entity_poly.pdbx_seq_one_letter_code
_entity_poly.pdbx_strand_id
1 'polypeptide(L)'
;MNAALKASLENNGYAIVPSVLTQNEISLLANEPSFQLQNNAPVGIRSIVQKSIAAHALAHSPAIRSLVEPVLGAKARLVRSILFNKNRDTNWNVTWHQDLSIAVRSRFDISGFVAWSEKEGVPHVQPPPTLLEQMLTVRIHLDDANANNGALWVAPGSHRCGRIRSEETTATVAHFGQHLCAAQAGDVLLMRPLLLHTSRKTESDVQRRVIHLEFSGFNLPAPLE
;
A
#
# COMPACT_ATOMS: atom_id res chain seq x y z
N MET A 1 13.76 -17.03 3.88
CA MET A 1 12.91 -15.81 3.88
C MET A 1 11.58 -16.02 3.15
N ASN A 2 11.62 -16.46 1.88
CA ASN A 2 10.42 -16.47 1.02
C ASN A 2 9.25 -17.34 1.52
N ALA A 3 9.50 -18.52 2.12
CA ALA A 3 8.43 -19.39 2.62
C ALA A 3 7.69 -18.80 3.82
N ALA A 4 8.41 -18.24 4.80
CA ALA A 4 7.81 -17.61 5.99
C ALA A 4 7.04 -16.33 5.63
N LEU A 5 7.60 -15.52 4.73
CA LEU A 5 6.93 -14.34 4.18
C LEU A 5 5.60 -14.72 3.51
N LYS A 6 5.63 -15.71 2.62
CA LYS A 6 4.44 -16.19 1.92
C LYS A 6 3.39 -16.73 2.88
N ALA A 7 3.80 -17.55 3.86
CA ALA A 7 2.90 -18.07 4.88
C ALA A 7 2.26 -16.96 5.72
N SER A 8 3.01 -15.91 6.10
CA SER A 8 2.44 -14.76 6.81
C SER A 8 1.42 -14.01 5.96
N LEU A 9 1.69 -13.79 4.67
CA LEU A 9 0.75 -13.15 3.76
C LEU A 9 -0.51 -14.00 3.51
N GLU A 10 -0.39 -15.31 3.48
CA GLU A 10 -1.53 -16.22 3.31
C GLU A 10 -2.41 -16.26 4.56
N ASN A 11 -1.81 -16.40 5.74
CA ASN A 11 -2.53 -16.55 7.00
C ASN A 11 -3.02 -15.22 7.56
N ASN A 12 -2.16 -14.20 7.57
CA ASN A 12 -2.40 -12.92 8.25
C ASN A 12 -2.76 -11.80 7.28
N GLY A 13 -2.45 -11.94 5.99
CA GLY A 13 -2.71 -10.91 4.98
C GLY A 13 -1.65 -9.81 4.94
N TYR A 14 -0.65 -9.85 5.83
CA TYR A 14 0.47 -8.91 5.85
C TYR A 14 1.76 -9.58 6.34
N ALA A 15 2.88 -8.88 6.13
CA ALA A 15 4.18 -9.20 6.71
C ALA A 15 5.05 -7.94 6.79
N ILE A 16 5.90 -7.84 7.80
CA ILE A 16 6.92 -6.79 7.90
C ILE A 16 8.28 -7.45 7.69
N VAL A 17 9.06 -6.90 6.78
CA VAL A 17 10.44 -7.33 6.52
C VAL A 17 11.36 -6.22 7.01
N PRO A 18 12.16 -6.48 8.05
CA PRO A 18 12.99 -5.45 8.64
C PRO A 18 14.21 -5.14 7.78
N SER A 19 14.69 -3.89 7.87
CA SER A 19 16.00 -3.46 7.34
C SER A 19 16.23 -3.82 5.87
N VAL A 20 15.21 -3.67 5.03
CA VAL A 20 15.31 -3.90 3.58
C VAL A 20 16.16 -2.82 2.93
N LEU A 21 16.06 -1.59 3.42
CA LEU A 21 16.95 -0.50 3.01
C LEU A 21 18.01 -0.24 4.07
N THR A 22 19.20 0.08 3.58
CA THR A 22 20.31 0.58 4.40
C THR A 22 20.09 2.03 4.81
N GLN A 23 20.76 2.46 5.87
CA GLN A 23 20.70 3.86 6.33
C GLN A 23 21.11 4.87 5.24
N ASN A 24 22.05 4.49 4.37
CA ASN A 24 22.48 5.32 3.25
C ASN A 24 21.39 5.46 2.20
N GLU A 25 20.71 4.38 1.82
CA GLU A 25 19.59 4.42 0.88
C GLU A 25 18.43 5.25 1.43
N ILE A 26 18.09 5.06 2.71
CA ILE A 26 17.07 5.86 3.40
C ILE A 26 17.45 7.34 3.33
N SER A 27 18.69 7.69 3.65
CA SER A 27 19.16 9.08 3.67
C SER A 27 19.13 9.71 2.28
N LEU A 28 19.52 8.97 1.23
CA LEU A 28 19.47 9.46 -0.16
C LEU A 28 18.03 9.71 -0.61
N LEU A 29 17.13 8.75 -0.35
CA LEU A 29 15.71 8.87 -0.67
C LEU A 29 15.07 10.01 0.12
N ALA A 30 15.34 10.09 1.43
CA ALA A 30 14.80 11.12 2.30
C ALA A 30 15.19 12.54 1.88
N ASN A 31 16.37 12.73 1.28
CA ASN A 31 16.84 14.03 0.79
C ASN A 31 16.48 14.29 -0.69
N GLU A 32 15.79 13.36 -1.34
CA GLU A 32 15.38 13.52 -2.73
C GLU A 32 14.30 14.62 -2.83
N PRO A 33 14.45 15.62 -3.72
CA PRO A 33 13.56 16.79 -3.73
C PRO A 33 12.09 16.48 -3.98
N SER A 34 11.76 15.44 -4.76
CA SER A 34 10.38 15.02 -4.98
C SER A 34 9.76 14.34 -3.75
N PHE A 35 10.58 13.89 -2.79
CA PHE A 35 10.10 13.34 -1.52
C PHE A 35 9.95 14.39 -0.42
N GLN A 36 10.45 15.60 -0.69
CA GLN A 36 10.24 16.78 0.12
C GLN A 36 8.90 17.41 -0.26
N LEU A 37 7.90 17.27 0.61
CA LEU A 37 6.66 18.03 0.46
C LEU A 37 6.92 19.47 0.91
N GLN A 38 6.63 20.44 0.04
CA GLN A 38 6.54 21.85 0.45
C GLN A 38 5.35 22.05 1.40
N ASN A 39 5.39 23.09 2.23
CA ASN A 39 4.26 23.48 3.08
C ASN A 39 2.99 23.64 2.20
N ASN A 40 1.86 23.09 2.66
CA ASN A 40 0.57 22.99 1.93
C ASN A 40 0.49 21.96 0.78
N ALA A 41 1.48 21.07 0.60
CA ALA A 41 1.39 20.04 -0.42
C ALA A 41 0.32 18.97 -0.10
N PRO A 42 -0.30 18.35 -1.11
CA PRO A 42 -1.28 17.29 -0.93
C PRO A 42 -0.71 16.11 -0.13
N VAL A 43 -1.56 15.47 0.68
CA VAL A 43 -1.15 14.43 1.64
C VAL A 43 -0.47 13.20 1.02
N GLY A 44 -0.65 13.00 -0.28
CA GLY A 44 0.13 12.05 -1.04
C GLY A 44 0.42 12.53 -2.45
N ILE A 45 1.63 12.25 -2.92
CA ILE A 45 2.01 12.44 -4.32
C ILE A 45 1.72 11.15 -5.07
N ARG A 46 0.69 11.14 -5.91
CA ARG A 46 0.41 10.04 -6.83
C ARG A 46 1.45 9.99 -7.95
N SER A 47 1.68 8.79 -8.47
CA SER A 47 2.59 8.51 -9.58
C SER A 47 4.03 8.92 -9.27
N ILE A 48 4.50 8.68 -8.04
CA ILE A 48 5.83 9.09 -7.59
C ILE A 48 6.95 8.41 -8.41
N VAL A 49 6.73 7.16 -8.85
CA VAL A 49 7.67 6.44 -9.72
C VAL A 49 7.83 7.10 -11.09
N GLN A 50 6.82 7.82 -11.57
CA GLN A 50 6.90 8.59 -12.81
C GLN A 50 7.54 9.97 -12.61
N LYS A 51 7.60 10.46 -11.37
CA LYS A 51 8.08 11.80 -11.00
C LYS A 51 9.49 11.80 -10.42
N SER A 52 9.99 10.64 -10.00
CA SER A 52 11.29 10.49 -9.35
C SER A 52 12.07 9.30 -9.90
N ILE A 53 13.28 9.57 -10.39
CA ILE A 53 14.22 8.55 -10.83
C ILE A 53 14.58 7.62 -9.66
N ALA A 54 14.74 8.18 -8.46
CA ALA A 54 15.06 7.40 -7.26
C ALA A 54 13.90 6.46 -6.87
N ALA A 55 12.65 6.94 -6.89
CA ALA A 55 11.49 6.08 -6.67
C ALA A 55 11.38 4.98 -7.72
N HIS A 56 11.64 5.32 -8.99
CA HIS A 56 11.62 4.35 -10.08
C HIS A 56 12.67 3.25 -9.90
N ALA A 57 13.91 3.63 -9.61
CA ALA A 57 15.00 2.69 -9.36
C ALA A 57 14.68 1.79 -8.15
N LEU A 58 14.16 2.36 -7.06
CA LEU A 58 13.78 1.62 -5.87
C LEU A 58 12.69 0.59 -6.15
N ALA A 59 11.60 0.98 -6.84
CA ALA A 59 10.47 0.09 -7.14
C ALA A 59 10.86 -1.13 -8.01
N HIS A 60 11.92 -0.99 -8.82
CA HIS A 60 12.45 -2.06 -9.67
C HIS A 60 13.75 -2.68 -9.13
N SER A 61 14.19 -2.29 -7.93
CA SER A 61 15.41 -2.79 -7.32
C SER A 61 15.32 -4.30 -7.01
N PRO A 62 16.44 -5.03 -7.00
CA PRO A 62 16.46 -6.43 -6.59
C PRO A 62 15.86 -6.65 -5.19
N ALA A 63 16.06 -5.71 -4.27
CA ALA A 63 15.50 -5.76 -2.92
C ALA A 63 13.97 -5.84 -2.96
N ILE A 64 13.30 -4.91 -3.65
CA ILE A 64 11.83 -4.90 -3.75
C ILE A 64 11.32 -6.07 -4.60
N ARG A 65 11.97 -6.37 -5.73
CA ARG A 65 11.57 -7.47 -6.61
C ARG A 65 11.64 -8.82 -5.89
N SER A 66 12.66 -9.05 -5.06
CA SER A 66 12.81 -10.28 -4.28
C SER A 66 11.69 -10.52 -3.26
N LEU A 67 10.96 -9.48 -2.85
CA LEU A 67 9.81 -9.58 -1.95
C LEU A 67 8.50 -9.83 -2.72
N VAL A 68 8.38 -9.30 -3.94
CA VAL A 68 7.15 -9.35 -4.75
C VAL A 68 7.06 -10.63 -5.57
N GLU A 69 8.14 -11.00 -6.27
CA GLU A 69 8.13 -12.10 -7.25
C GLU A 69 7.80 -13.48 -6.64
N PRO A 70 8.23 -13.82 -5.40
CA PRO A 70 7.82 -15.09 -4.79
C PRO A 70 6.33 -15.19 -4.47
N VAL A 71 5.63 -14.04 -4.40
CA VAL A 71 4.21 -13.96 -4.04
C VAL A 71 3.34 -13.86 -5.29
N LEU A 72 3.72 -13.02 -6.26
CA LEU A 72 2.92 -12.70 -7.44
C LEU A 72 3.48 -13.28 -8.75
N GLY A 73 4.68 -13.88 -8.71
CA GLY A 73 5.40 -14.39 -9.88
C GLY A 73 6.31 -13.35 -10.53
N ALA A 74 7.22 -13.84 -11.38
CA ALA A 74 8.23 -13.00 -12.05
C ALA A 74 7.65 -11.91 -12.96
N LYS A 75 6.41 -12.10 -13.45
CA LYS A 75 5.71 -11.16 -14.31
C LYS A 75 4.91 -10.10 -13.54
N ALA A 76 5.06 -10.00 -12.21
CA ALA A 76 4.37 -8.99 -11.42
C ALA A 76 4.71 -7.57 -11.91
N ARG A 77 3.68 -6.72 -12.04
CA ARG A 77 3.80 -5.37 -12.60
C ARG A 77 3.44 -4.33 -11.55
N LEU A 78 4.22 -3.26 -11.48
CA LEU A 78 3.84 -2.08 -10.71
C LEU A 78 2.66 -1.39 -11.41
N VAL A 79 1.54 -1.21 -10.71
CA VAL A 79 0.32 -0.61 -11.26
C VAL A 79 -0.06 0.71 -10.58
N ARG A 80 0.44 0.96 -9.36
CA ARG A 80 0.24 2.23 -8.66
C ARG A 80 1.43 2.58 -7.80
N SER A 81 1.75 3.86 -7.71
CA SER A 81 2.73 4.38 -6.76
C SER A 81 2.24 5.67 -6.12
N ILE A 82 2.39 5.80 -4.82
CA ILE A 82 2.02 6.99 -4.05
C ILE A 82 3.09 7.23 -2.99
N LEU A 83 3.59 8.45 -2.86
CA LEU A 83 4.33 8.87 -1.67
C LEU A 83 3.34 9.46 -0.67
N PHE A 84 3.18 8.84 0.49
CA PHE A 84 2.44 9.42 1.62
C PHE A 84 3.39 10.13 2.56
N ASN A 85 3.10 11.37 2.92
CA ASN A 85 3.87 12.12 3.90
C ASN A 85 2.91 12.74 4.91
N LYS A 86 2.94 12.18 6.13
CA LYS A 86 2.08 12.59 7.22
C LYS A 86 2.89 13.45 8.19
N ASN A 87 2.42 14.67 8.42
CA ASN A 87 2.88 15.58 9.46
C ASN A 87 1.66 16.19 10.16
N ARG A 88 1.85 17.16 11.07
CA ARG A 88 0.75 17.84 11.80
C ARG A 88 -0.27 18.47 10.84
N ASP A 89 0.19 19.07 9.76
CA ASP A 89 -0.65 19.81 8.80
C ASP A 89 -1.35 18.88 7.79
N THR A 90 -0.80 17.70 7.52
CA THR A 90 -1.36 16.66 6.63
C THR A 90 -1.95 15.47 7.38
N ASN A 91 -2.61 15.74 8.51
CA ASN A 91 -3.08 14.75 9.47
C ASN A 91 -4.53 14.28 9.21
N TRP A 92 -4.73 13.42 8.22
CA TRP A 92 -6.04 12.81 7.97
C TRP A 92 -6.17 11.41 8.60
N ASN A 93 -7.39 11.10 9.03
CA ASN A 93 -7.77 9.79 9.54
C ASN A 93 -8.22 8.93 8.37
N VAL A 94 -7.69 7.71 8.27
CA VAL A 94 -8.21 6.70 7.35
C VAL A 94 -8.92 5.67 8.20
N THR A 95 -10.25 5.64 8.14
CA THR A 95 -11.06 4.64 8.89
C THR A 95 -10.71 3.23 8.44
N TRP A 96 -11.18 2.22 9.16
CA TRP A 96 -11.06 0.83 8.73
C TRP A 96 -11.63 0.64 7.33
N HIS A 97 -10.83 0.12 6.41
CA HIS A 97 -11.20 -0.08 5.01
C HIS A 97 -10.35 -1.18 4.37
N GLN A 98 -10.73 -1.55 3.14
CA GLN A 98 -9.97 -2.39 2.22
C GLN A 98 -9.60 -1.56 0.98
N ASP A 99 -8.51 -1.92 0.32
CA ASP A 99 -8.09 -1.33 -0.96
C ASP A 99 -8.83 -2.01 -2.11
N LEU A 100 -10.03 -1.52 -2.41
CA LEU A 100 -10.94 -2.18 -3.36
C LEU A 100 -10.85 -1.68 -4.80
N SER A 101 -10.20 -0.55 -5.04
CA SER A 101 -10.22 0.11 -6.36
C SER A 101 -8.87 0.09 -7.05
N ILE A 102 -8.87 -0.31 -8.32
CA ILE A 102 -7.73 -0.20 -9.24
C ILE A 102 -7.91 1.03 -10.14
N ALA A 103 -6.79 1.56 -10.66
CA ALA A 103 -6.80 2.60 -11.68
C ALA A 103 -6.75 1.92 -13.06
N VAL A 104 -7.49 2.47 -14.02
CA VAL A 104 -7.51 1.97 -15.41
C VAL A 104 -7.45 3.16 -16.37
N ARG A 105 -6.96 2.94 -17.59
CA ARG A 105 -6.83 4.00 -18.60
C ARG A 105 -8.17 4.59 -19.02
N SER A 106 -9.20 3.76 -19.15
CA SER A 106 -10.51 4.18 -19.66
C SER A 106 -11.63 3.33 -19.08
N ARG A 107 -12.82 3.92 -19.00
CA ARG A 107 -14.02 3.21 -18.53
C ARG A 107 -14.60 2.35 -19.65
N PHE A 108 -14.84 1.09 -19.33
CA PHE A 108 -15.54 0.14 -20.19
C PHE A 108 -16.60 -0.60 -19.37
N ASP A 109 -17.73 -0.91 -20.00
CA ASP A 109 -18.77 -1.72 -19.36
C ASP A 109 -18.38 -3.21 -19.48
N ILE A 110 -17.85 -3.77 -18.39
CA ILE A 110 -17.36 -5.14 -18.32
C ILE A 110 -17.95 -5.80 -17.07
N SER A 111 -18.43 -7.04 -17.23
CA SER A 111 -19.01 -7.81 -16.14
C SER A 111 -18.04 -7.98 -14.95
N GLY A 112 -18.57 -7.77 -13.74
CA GLY A 112 -17.81 -7.90 -12.48
C GLY A 112 -17.01 -6.66 -12.07
N PHE A 113 -16.92 -5.63 -12.93
CA PHE A 113 -16.24 -4.36 -12.64
C PHE A 113 -17.26 -3.30 -12.25
N VAL A 114 -17.26 -2.92 -10.98
CA VAL A 114 -18.33 -2.10 -10.37
C VAL A 114 -17.78 -0.85 -9.69
N ALA A 115 -18.67 0.02 -9.21
CA ALA A 115 -18.33 1.20 -8.42
C ALA A 115 -17.26 2.09 -9.06
N TRP A 116 -17.50 2.46 -10.32
CA TRP A 116 -16.66 3.39 -11.07
C TRP A 116 -16.61 4.77 -10.39
N SER A 117 -15.40 5.33 -10.32
CA SER A 117 -15.14 6.69 -9.82
C SER A 117 -14.01 7.31 -10.63
N GLU A 118 -13.78 8.60 -10.48
CA GLU A 118 -12.66 9.31 -11.11
C GLU A 118 -11.85 10.02 -10.03
N LYS A 119 -10.52 9.94 -10.11
CA LYS A 119 -9.59 10.62 -9.19
C LYS A 119 -8.53 11.31 -10.02
N GLU A 120 -8.44 12.64 -9.94
CA GLU A 120 -7.49 13.44 -10.73
C GLU A 120 -7.56 13.15 -12.24
N GLY A 121 -8.77 12.98 -12.79
CA GLY A 121 -8.96 12.64 -14.20
C GLY A 121 -8.68 11.18 -14.56
N VAL A 122 -8.30 10.34 -13.59
CA VAL A 122 -8.00 8.92 -13.81
C VAL A 122 -9.19 8.05 -13.39
N PRO A 123 -9.78 7.25 -14.30
CA PRO A 123 -10.81 6.29 -13.97
C PRO A 123 -10.34 5.23 -12.96
N HIS A 124 -11.18 4.96 -11.99
CA HIS A 124 -11.00 3.93 -10.97
C HIS A 124 -12.22 3.01 -10.94
N VAL A 125 -11.99 1.73 -10.68
CA VAL A 125 -13.03 0.72 -10.67
C VAL A 125 -12.74 -0.34 -9.62
N GLN A 126 -13.77 -0.98 -9.07
CA GLN A 126 -13.61 -2.14 -8.21
C GLN A 126 -13.67 -3.44 -9.05
N PRO A 127 -12.53 -4.14 -9.22
CA PRO A 127 -12.48 -5.39 -9.97
C PRO A 127 -12.96 -6.56 -9.09
N PRO A 128 -13.34 -7.72 -9.66
CA PRO A 128 -13.70 -8.90 -8.87
C PRO A 128 -12.68 -9.21 -7.76
N PRO A 129 -13.11 -9.66 -6.56
CA PRO A 129 -12.20 -9.93 -5.44
C PRO A 129 -11.05 -10.88 -5.80
N THR A 130 -11.31 -11.85 -6.68
CA THR A 130 -10.31 -12.80 -7.19
C THR A 130 -9.15 -12.14 -7.94
N LEU A 131 -9.33 -10.94 -8.50
CA LEU A 131 -8.24 -10.15 -9.07
C LEU A 131 -7.47 -9.40 -7.97
N LEU A 132 -8.17 -8.84 -6.97
CA LEU A 132 -7.52 -8.17 -5.83
C LEU A 132 -6.66 -9.13 -5.00
N GLU A 133 -7.06 -10.40 -4.89
CA GLU A 133 -6.26 -11.48 -4.26
C GLU A 133 -4.91 -11.71 -4.95
N GLN A 134 -4.82 -11.37 -6.25
CA GLN A 134 -3.61 -11.43 -7.06
C GLN A 134 -2.84 -10.11 -7.08
N MET A 135 -3.06 -9.24 -6.10
CA MET A 135 -2.27 -8.03 -5.90
C MET A 135 -1.51 -8.07 -4.57
N LEU A 136 -0.50 -7.20 -4.49
CA LEU A 136 0.32 -7.02 -3.31
C LEU A 136 0.68 -5.55 -3.18
N THR A 137 0.39 -4.99 -2.02
CA THR A 137 0.83 -3.66 -1.64
C THR A 137 2.18 -3.77 -0.91
N VAL A 138 3.13 -2.93 -1.29
CA VAL A 138 4.47 -2.82 -0.70
C VAL A 138 4.63 -1.40 -0.17
N ARG A 139 4.74 -1.25 1.14
CA ARG A 139 4.91 0.03 1.85
C ARG A 139 6.32 0.11 2.39
N ILE A 140 7.13 0.99 1.81
CA ILE A 140 8.53 1.20 2.16
C ILE A 140 8.61 2.39 3.12
N HIS A 141 9.12 2.16 4.32
CA HIS A 141 9.21 3.19 5.36
C HIS A 141 10.50 3.99 5.23
N LEU A 142 10.39 5.31 5.07
CA LEU A 142 11.55 6.21 5.04
C LEU A 142 11.82 6.85 6.41
N ASP A 143 10.82 6.83 7.28
CA ASP A 143 10.88 7.29 8.66
C ASP A 143 10.23 6.22 9.55
N ASP A 144 10.57 6.22 10.84
CA ASP A 144 9.95 5.32 11.83
C ASP A 144 8.43 5.51 11.87
N ALA A 145 7.70 4.42 12.05
CA ALA A 145 6.26 4.40 12.20
C ALA A 145 5.87 3.65 13.49
N ASN A 146 5.14 4.33 14.37
CA ASN A 146 4.64 3.80 15.62
C ASN A 146 3.18 4.23 15.87
N ALA A 147 2.63 3.87 17.03
CA ALA A 147 1.25 4.17 17.39
C ALA A 147 0.91 5.67 17.38
N ASN A 148 1.90 6.53 17.62
CA ASN A 148 1.72 7.96 17.85
C ASN A 148 1.89 8.80 16.57
N ASN A 149 2.56 8.26 15.54
CA ASN A 149 2.80 8.96 14.27
C ASN A 149 2.10 8.33 13.05
N GLY A 150 1.10 7.47 13.30
CA GLY A 150 0.21 6.98 12.25
C GLY A 150 0.67 5.71 11.54
N ALA A 151 1.39 4.82 12.23
CA ALA A 151 1.54 3.44 11.77
C ALA A 151 0.19 2.78 11.48
N LEU A 152 0.19 1.82 10.55
CA LEU A 152 -1.03 1.11 10.18
C LEU A 152 -1.44 0.17 11.30
N TRP A 153 -2.75 0.08 11.52
CA TRP A 153 -3.36 -1.04 12.21
C TRP A 153 -4.01 -1.94 11.18
N VAL A 154 -3.97 -3.25 11.43
CA VAL A 154 -4.57 -4.28 10.58
C VAL A 154 -5.44 -5.21 11.42
N ALA A 155 -6.39 -5.88 10.78
CA ALA A 155 -7.11 -7.02 11.35
C ALA A 155 -6.60 -8.31 10.70
N PRO A 156 -5.63 -9.02 11.32
CA PRO A 156 -4.95 -10.15 10.69
C PRO A 156 -5.92 -11.23 10.21
N GLY A 157 -5.75 -11.69 8.97
CA GLY A 157 -6.57 -12.77 8.40
C GLY A 157 -7.90 -12.32 7.78
N SER A 158 -8.29 -11.05 7.95
CA SER A 158 -9.58 -10.55 7.44
C SER A 158 -9.66 -10.55 5.92
N HIS A 159 -8.52 -10.54 5.20
CA HIS A 159 -8.47 -10.62 3.74
C HIS A 159 -9.11 -11.89 3.18
N ARG A 160 -9.18 -12.96 3.99
CA ARG A 160 -9.81 -14.24 3.63
C ARG A 160 -11.35 -14.17 3.61
N CYS A 161 -11.93 -13.08 4.10
CA CYS A 161 -13.38 -12.85 4.06
C CYS A 161 -13.85 -12.27 2.71
N GLY A 162 -12.93 -12.00 1.77
CA GLY A 162 -13.27 -11.31 0.53
C GLY A 162 -13.57 -9.84 0.79
N ARG A 163 -14.56 -9.27 0.09
CA ARG A 163 -15.01 -7.90 0.33
C ARG A 163 -15.88 -7.85 1.58
N ILE A 164 -15.53 -6.97 2.50
CA ILE A 164 -16.27 -6.73 3.75
C ILE A 164 -17.08 -5.46 3.58
N ARG A 165 -18.39 -5.53 3.86
CA ARG A 165 -19.25 -4.36 3.77
C ARG A 165 -18.96 -3.40 4.92
N SER A 166 -19.19 -2.10 4.70
CA SER A 166 -18.92 -1.06 5.70
C SER A 166 -19.57 -1.37 7.06
N GLU A 167 -20.81 -1.87 7.06
CA GLU A 167 -21.57 -2.26 8.25
C GLU A 167 -21.00 -3.49 9.00
N GLU A 168 -20.25 -4.36 8.33
CA GLU A 168 -19.63 -5.56 8.92
C GLU A 168 -18.24 -5.28 9.49
N THR A 169 -17.66 -4.12 9.17
CA THR A 169 -16.27 -3.75 9.51
C THR A 169 -15.98 -3.87 11.00
N THR A 170 -16.82 -3.26 11.85
CA THR A 170 -16.61 -3.27 13.31
C THR A 170 -16.65 -4.69 13.89
N ALA A 171 -17.63 -5.50 13.47
CA ALA A 171 -17.74 -6.89 13.93
C ALA A 171 -16.55 -7.74 13.45
N THR A 172 -16.10 -7.52 12.22
CA THR A 172 -14.94 -8.22 11.65
C THR A 172 -13.66 -7.87 12.39
N VAL A 173 -13.42 -6.58 12.67
CA VAL A 173 -12.27 -6.13 13.47
C VAL A 173 -12.32 -6.71 14.89
N ALA A 174 -13.50 -6.78 15.51
CA ALA A 174 -13.66 -7.39 16.83
C ALA A 174 -13.36 -8.89 16.81
N HIS A 175 -13.72 -9.60 15.74
CA HIS A 175 -13.48 -11.03 15.59
C HIS A 175 -11.99 -11.37 15.37
N PHE A 176 -11.32 -10.67 14.45
CA PHE A 176 -9.92 -10.94 14.10
C PHE A 176 -8.91 -10.24 15.01
N GLY A 177 -9.36 -9.26 15.80
CA GLY A 177 -8.50 -8.41 16.61
C GLY A 177 -7.82 -7.31 15.81
N GLN A 178 -7.06 -6.47 16.51
CA GLN A 178 -6.30 -5.36 15.93
C GLN A 178 -4.81 -5.56 16.21
N HIS A 179 -3.98 -5.33 15.20
CA HIS A 179 -2.53 -5.40 15.33
C HIS A 179 -1.89 -4.13 14.77
N LEU A 180 -0.96 -3.55 15.53
CA LEU A 180 -0.17 -2.39 15.11
C LEU A 180 1.04 -2.84 14.29
N CYS A 181 1.12 -2.38 13.04
CA CYS A 181 2.27 -2.58 12.18
C CYS A 181 3.30 -1.47 12.41
N ALA A 182 3.97 -1.50 13.57
CA ALA A 182 5.12 -0.63 13.83
C ALA A 182 6.30 -1.04 12.95
N ALA A 183 7.07 -0.05 12.49
CA ALA A 183 8.16 -0.25 11.54
C ALA A 183 9.25 0.79 11.77
N GLN A 184 10.50 0.42 11.60
CA GLN A 184 11.63 1.34 11.56
C GLN A 184 11.83 1.88 10.15
N ALA A 185 12.54 2.99 10.02
CA ALA A 185 13.03 3.46 8.73
C ALA A 185 13.84 2.34 8.04
N GLY A 186 13.52 2.06 6.78
CA GLY A 186 14.09 0.98 5.98
C GLY A 186 13.32 -0.34 6.01
N ASP A 187 12.33 -0.47 6.89
CA ASP A 187 11.44 -1.63 6.90
C ASP A 187 10.43 -1.58 5.75
N VAL A 188 9.97 -2.76 5.34
CA VAL A 188 8.93 -2.92 4.31
C VAL A 188 7.75 -3.69 4.88
N LEU A 189 6.57 -3.06 4.84
CA LEU A 189 5.30 -3.70 5.12
C LEU A 189 4.65 -4.16 3.81
N LEU A 190 4.44 -5.47 3.69
CA LEU A 190 3.67 -6.08 2.60
C LEU A 190 2.25 -6.38 3.09
N MET A 191 1.24 -6.14 2.26
CA MET A 191 -0.15 -6.42 2.63
C MET A 191 -1.04 -6.75 1.42
N ARG A 192 -2.06 -7.57 1.65
CA ARG A 192 -3.13 -7.87 0.68
C ARG A 192 -4.12 -6.70 0.62
N PRO A 193 -4.65 -6.33 -0.56
CA PRO A 193 -5.62 -5.24 -0.66
C PRO A 193 -6.90 -5.48 0.14
N LEU A 194 -7.32 -6.75 0.24
CA LEU A 194 -8.49 -7.15 1.02
C LEU A 194 -8.24 -7.20 2.54
N LEU A 195 -7.02 -6.91 3.02
CA LEU A 195 -6.79 -6.82 4.46
C LEU A 195 -7.45 -5.54 5.00
N LEU A 196 -8.29 -5.69 6.03
CA LEU A 196 -8.83 -4.53 6.74
C LEU A 196 -7.68 -3.82 7.44
N HIS A 197 -7.57 -2.52 7.18
CA HIS A 197 -6.55 -1.70 7.76
C HIS A 197 -7.03 -0.26 7.99
N THR A 198 -6.34 0.44 8.88
CA THR A 198 -6.61 1.84 9.23
C THR A 198 -5.31 2.55 9.57
N SER A 199 -5.25 3.86 9.31
CA SER A 199 -4.20 4.73 9.83
C SER A 199 -4.88 5.81 10.65
N ARG A 200 -4.63 5.80 11.96
CA ARG A 200 -5.15 6.81 12.90
C ARG A 200 -4.44 8.15 12.67
N LYS A 201 -5.05 9.24 13.12
CA LYS A 201 -4.40 10.55 13.13
C LYS A 201 -3.08 10.48 13.90
N THR A 202 -2.05 11.18 13.41
CA THR A 202 -0.83 11.41 14.18
C THR A 202 -1.14 12.37 15.32
N GLU A 203 -0.63 12.09 16.50
CA GLU A 203 -0.57 13.04 17.63
C GLU A 203 0.83 13.65 17.74
N SER A 204 1.75 13.17 16.90
CA SER A 204 3.16 13.53 16.88
C SER A 204 3.49 14.55 15.79
N ASP A 205 4.47 15.41 16.10
CA ASP A 205 5.11 16.33 15.15
C ASP A 205 6.15 15.66 14.27
N VAL A 206 6.45 14.38 14.54
CA VAL A 206 7.43 13.62 13.77
C VAL A 206 6.85 13.29 12.40
N GLN A 207 7.52 13.77 11.36
CA GLN A 207 7.22 13.48 9.98
C GLN A 207 7.31 11.97 9.71
N ARG A 208 6.37 11.45 8.92
CA ARG A 208 6.33 10.05 8.53
C ARG A 208 6.04 9.86 7.04
N ARG A 209 7.08 9.50 6.29
CA ARG A 209 7.02 9.22 4.84
C ARG A 209 7.01 7.73 4.55
N VAL A 210 6.12 7.34 3.65
CA VAL A 210 6.04 5.97 3.13
C VAL A 210 5.82 6.00 1.63
N ILE A 211 6.65 5.27 0.90
CA ILE A 211 6.42 4.96 -0.51
C ILE A 211 5.50 3.75 -0.56
N HIS A 212 4.30 3.94 -1.11
CA HIS A 212 3.28 2.92 -1.27
C HIS A 212 3.25 2.49 -2.73
N LEU A 213 3.56 1.23 -2.98
CA LEU A 213 3.57 0.61 -4.30
C LEU A 213 2.52 -0.49 -4.34
N GLU A 214 1.73 -0.56 -5.41
CA GLU A 214 0.82 -1.68 -5.65
C GLU A 214 1.30 -2.46 -6.86
N PHE A 215 1.41 -3.77 -6.70
CA PHE A 215 1.79 -4.70 -7.76
C PHE A 215 0.60 -5.62 -8.11
N SER A 216 0.44 -5.91 -9.40
CA SER A 216 -0.49 -6.93 -9.90
C SER A 216 0.26 -8.16 -10.41
N GLY A 217 -0.25 -9.35 -10.08
CA GLY A 217 0.17 -10.63 -10.64
C GLY A 217 -0.61 -11.05 -11.89
N PHE A 218 -1.51 -10.20 -12.37
CA PHE A 218 -2.40 -10.45 -13.51
C PHE A 218 -2.37 -9.28 -14.51
N ASN A 219 -2.82 -9.57 -15.73
CA ASN A 219 -3.17 -8.56 -16.71
C ASN A 219 -4.66 -8.27 -16.63
N LEU A 220 -5.04 -7.00 -16.81
CA LEU A 220 -6.45 -6.63 -16.88
C LEU A 220 -7.14 -7.32 -18.06
N PRO A 221 -8.42 -7.73 -17.91
CA PRO A 221 -9.17 -8.29 -19.02
C PRO A 221 -9.41 -7.19 -20.07
N ALA A 222 -9.19 -7.51 -21.34
CA ALA A 222 -9.47 -6.59 -22.43
C ALA A 222 -10.95 -6.17 -22.41
N PRO A 223 -11.28 -4.91 -22.75
CA PRO A 223 -10.39 -3.83 -23.19
C PRO A 223 -9.75 -2.97 -22.09
N LEU A 224 -9.76 -3.38 -20.81
CA LEU A 224 -9.12 -2.59 -19.75
C LEU A 224 -7.59 -2.63 -19.86
N GLU A 225 -6.96 -1.48 -19.59
CA GLU A 225 -5.51 -1.24 -19.60
C GLU A 225 -5.04 -0.55 -18.32
#